data_AF-A0AAN8RJP8-F1
#
_entry.id   AF-A0AAN8RJP8-F1
#
_cell.length_a   1.000
_cell.length_b   1.000
_cell.length_c   1.000
_cell.angle_alpha   90.00
_cell.angle_beta   90.00
_cell.angle_gamma   90.00
#
_symmetry.space_group_name_H-M   'P 1'
#
loop_
_entity.id
_entity.type
_entity.pdbx_description
1 polymer ?
#
loop_
_entity_poly.entity_id
_entity_poly.type
_entity_poly.pdbx_seq_one_letter_code
_entity_poly.pdbx_strand_id
1 'polypeptide(L)'
;MPKEFVPCPESGLREASLNNFGAGGANGHAIIEAADYHLPSRENPAFKSQDHDFLLTLTAKEEKGIQASARQVAQYLRTAGSSENMPDLAYTLNEKWSKMPWRTTVSARSVEELCQKLEDPTLQATQKSAKVPRLGFVFTGQGVQWYAMGRELIAAYPVFYGALGRASRLLVSLGARWDLFEELHRDEKSSLVHKPYLGFPLSIIIQISLVELLRSWGIIPTASTGHSSGEIPAAYAAGILSFEDAVTIAYVRGEITSKYLEASASEKEGLGAMTALRVGKESAKAYISSVKAGTAVISCVNSPASVTIGGDVTGLEEIEARANSEGVFYIRLDVPVAYHSPFMKPLASEYYSRLRDACFRSEVDALASGVIFASPVSGKRVVDFRELRRPEHWINSMIQCVEFEDAVLSMLLDEPSEREAASPFSVDSIIEIAPYGALQRPLRQILSHPTLKGNEITVGTCLKKNENAVLTMQQLAGELFCQGFPIQLHPINFPHADDQVTPRVVTGLPQYQ
;
A
#
# COMPACT_ATOMS: atom_id res chain seq x y z
N MET A 1 38.35 -51.51 13.64
CA MET A 1 37.15 -50.75 13.27
C MET A 1 35.92 -51.60 13.55
N PRO A 2 34.78 -51.00 13.93
CA PRO A 2 33.52 -51.73 14.01
C PRO A 2 33.27 -52.42 12.66
N LYS A 3 32.89 -53.70 12.69
CA LYS A 3 32.58 -54.49 11.49
C LYS A 3 31.10 -54.41 11.10
N GLU A 4 30.29 -53.87 12.00
CA GLU A 4 28.84 -53.70 11.90
C GLU A 4 28.46 -52.34 12.52
N PHE A 5 27.26 -51.84 12.21
CA PHE A 5 26.76 -50.59 12.76
C PHE A 5 26.51 -50.74 14.27
N VAL A 6 27.24 -49.99 15.09
CA VAL A 6 27.06 -49.95 16.55
C VAL A 6 26.35 -48.63 16.89
N PRO A 7 25.13 -48.67 17.47
CA PRO A 7 24.45 -47.46 17.93
C PRO A 7 25.29 -46.70 18.95
N CYS A 8 25.29 -45.37 18.83
CA CYS A 8 25.93 -44.50 19.83
C CYS A 8 25.09 -44.47 21.11
N PRO A 9 25.68 -44.29 22.31
CA PRO A 9 24.91 -44.14 23.54
C PRO A 9 23.84 -43.03 23.44
N GLU A 10 22.62 -43.35 23.88
CA GLU A 10 21.45 -42.45 23.81
C GLU A 10 21.50 -41.31 24.84
N SER A 11 22.24 -41.49 25.93
CA SER A 11 22.36 -40.52 27.03
C SER A 11 23.81 -40.14 27.31
N GLY A 12 23.99 -38.92 27.82
CA GLY A 12 25.32 -38.35 28.10
C GLY A 12 25.90 -37.58 26.92
N LEU A 13 27.02 -36.89 27.19
CA LEU A 13 27.79 -36.18 26.17
C LEU A 13 28.43 -37.22 25.24
N ARG A 14 28.11 -37.15 23.95
CA ARG A 14 28.74 -37.97 22.92
C ARG A 14 29.97 -37.23 22.40
N GLU A 15 31.13 -37.88 22.51
CA GLU A 15 32.42 -37.33 22.11
C GLU A 15 33.11 -38.26 21.11
N ALA A 16 33.84 -37.68 20.16
CA ALA A 16 34.67 -38.39 19.20
C ALA A 16 36.05 -37.75 19.10
N SER A 17 37.09 -38.59 19.05
CA SER A 17 38.46 -38.17 18.82
C SER A 17 38.85 -38.36 17.35
N LEU A 18 39.29 -37.31 16.69
CA LEU A 18 39.79 -37.32 15.32
C LEU A 18 41.32 -37.14 15.33
N ASN A 19 42.04 -38.10 14.77
CA ASN A 19 43.50 -38.05 14.62
C ASN A 19 43.87 -37.93 13.13
N ASN A 20 44.84 -37.06 12.81
CA ASN A 20 45.42 -36.93 11.48
C ASN A 20 46.95 -36.83 11.57
N PHE A 21 47.65 -37.73 10.88
CA PHE A 21 49.12 -37.83 10.92
C PHE A 21 49.69 -37.62 9.51
N GLY A 22 50.39 -36.50 9.32
CA GLY A 22 51.05 -36.18 8.06
C GLY A 22 52.39 -36.89 7.93
N ALA A 23 52.72 -37.37 6.72
CA ALA A 23 53.99 -38.07 6.44
C ALA A 23 55.25 -37.24 6.76
N GLY A 24 55.13 -35.91 6.83
CA GLY A 24 56.21 -34.99 7.25
C GLY A 24 56.38 -34.84 8.77
N GLY A 25 55.64 -35.59 9.59
CA GLY A 25 55.73 -35.57 11.05
C GLY A 25 54.77 -34.60 11.77
N ALA A 26 53.93 -33.88 11.03
CA ALA A 26 52.89 -33.03 11.61
C ALA A 26 51.69 -33.87 12.06
N ASN A 27 51.32 -33.74 13.35
CA ASN A 27 50.22 -34.48 13.95
C ASN A 27 49.12 -33.51 14.38
N GLY A 28 47.88 -33.77 13.99
CA GLY A 28 46.70 -33.04 14.42
C GLY A 28 45.76 -33.95 15.20
N HIS A 29 45.21 -33.44 16.30
CA HIS A 29 44.18 -34.10 17.10
C HIS A 29 43.04 -33.12 17.36
N ALA A 30 41.80 -33.58 17.20
CA ALA A 30 40.61 -32.82 17.52
C ALA A 30 39.63 -33.69 18.31
N ILE A 31 38.99 -33.09 19.32
CA ILE A 31 37.88 -33.69 20.05
C ILE A 31 36.61 -33.00 19.55
N ILE A 32 35.61 -33.79 19.17
CA ILE A 32 34.34 -33.34 18.64
C ILE A 32 33.25 -33.80 19.59
N GLU A 33 32.38 -32.87 19.99
CA GLU A 33 31.25 -33.11 20.87
C GLU A 33 29.94 -33.01 20.10
N ALA A 34 28.94 -33.78 20.50
CA ALA A 34 27.62 -33.69 19.90
C ALA A 34 26.93 -32.38 20.29
N ALA A 35 26.51 -31.61 19.28
CA ALA A 35 25.97 -30.27 19.46
C ALA A 35 24.66 -30.25 20.26
N ASP A 36 23.84 -31.30 20.17
CA ASP A 36 22.55 -31.38 20.85
C ASP A 36 22.66 -31.44 22.38
N TYR A 37 23.82 -31.83 22.91
CA TYR A 37 24.10 -31.75 24.34
C TYR A 37 24.21 -30.29 24.83
N HIS A 38 24.73 -29.40 23.99
CA HIS A 38 24.98 -27.99 24.33
C HIS A 38 23.83 -27.07 23.93
N LEU A 39 22.98 -27.52 23.00
CA LEU A 39 21.79 -26.78 22.63
C LEU A 39 20.75 -26.95 23.75
N PRO A 40 20.20 -25.86 24.31
CA PRO A 40 19.16 -25.98 25.31
C PRO A 40 18.02 -26.82 24.74
N SER A 41 17.59 -27.84 25.50
CA SER A 41 16.40 -28.63 25.20
C SER A 41 15.18 -27.70 25.30
N ARG A 42 14.92 -26.96 24.23
CA ARG A 42 13.77 -26.07 24.14
C ARG A 42 12.58 -26.97 23.86
N GLU A 43 11.86 -27.35 24.91
CA GLU A 43 10.46 -27.73 24.78
C GLU A 43 9.82 -26.64 23.92
N ASN A 44 9.36 -26.99 22.72
CA ASN A 44 8.68 -26.03 21.87
C ASN A 44 7.38 -25.71 22.60
N PRO A 45 7.15 -24.47 23.08
CA PRO A 45 5.78 -24.04 23.20
C PRO A 45 5.27 -24.16 21.77
N ALA A 46 4.35 -25.09 21.53
CA ALA A 46 3.72 -25.17 20.22
C ALA A 46 3.28 -23.75 19.86
N PHE A 47 3.67 -23.25 18.69
CA PHE A 47 3.02 -22.08 18.12
C PHE A 47 1.52 -22.34 18.31
N LYS A 48 0.83 -21.51 19.11
CA LYS A 48 -0.63 -21.56 19.10
C LYS A 48 -0.99 -21.39 17.64
N SER A 49 -1.67 -22.37 17.06
CA SER A 49 -1.95 -22.45 15.63
C SER A 49 -2.27 -21.05 15.11
N GLN A 50 -1.33 -20.46 14.37
CA GLN A 50 -1.53 -19.14 13.79
C GLN A 50 -2.49 -19.36 12.63
N ASP A 51 -3.71 -18.83 12.78
CA ASP A 51 -4.79 -18.94 11.80
C ASP A 51 -4.61 -17.88 10.70
N HIS A 52 -3.39 -17.78 10.16
CA HIS A 52 -3.03 -16.85 9.10
C HIS A 52 -2.05 -17.45 8.09
N ASP A 53 -2.00 -16.86 6.90
CA ASP A 53 -1.13 -17.31 5.83
C ASP A 53 0.30 -16.77 6.02
N PHE A 54 1.28 -17.63 5.78
CA PHE A 54 2.70 -17.26 5.76
C PHE A 54 3.14 -16.98 4.33
N LEU A 55 3.85 -15.87 4.12
CA LEU A 55 4.51 -15.55 2.86
C LEU A 55 5.89 -16.22 2.84
N LEU A 56 6.10 -17.19 1.95
CA LEU A 56 7.37 -17.89 1.77
C LEU A 56 8.01 -17.51 0.44
N THR A 57 9.33 -17.41 0.44
CA THR A 57 10.11 -17.03 -0.74
C THR A 57 10.91 -18.21 -1.29
N LEU A 58 11.01 -18.30 -2.61
CA LEU A 58 11.95 -19.17 -3.31
C LEU A 58 12.75 -18.34 -4.30
N THR A 59 14.05 -18.59 -4.37
CA THR A 59 14.93 -17.87 -5.29
C THR A 59 15.92 -18.81 -5.96
N ALA A 60 16.32 -18.46 -7.19
CA ALA A 60 17.26 -19.23 -8.01
C ALA A 60 18.15 -18.32 -8.85
N LYS A 61 19.26 -18.87 -9.37
CA LYS A 61 20.16 -18.14 -10.30
C LYS A 61 19.57 -18.04 -11.71
N GLU A 62 18.74 -19.00 -12.10
CA GLU A 62 18.10 -19.10 -13.40
C GLU A 62 16.59 -19.34 -13.25
N GLU A 63 15.80 -18.92 -14.24
CA GLU A 63 14.33 -19.04 -14.25
C GLU A 63 13.86 -20.47 -13.97
N LYS A 64 14.42 -21.45 -14.70
CA LYS A 64 14.09 -22.87 -14.56
C LYS A 64 14.45 -23.43 -13.17
N GLY A 65 15.39 -22.81 -12.48
CA GLY A 65 15.79 -23.19 -11.13
C GLY A 65 14.66 -23.02 -10.11
N ILE A 66 13.73 -22.08 -10.32
CA ILE A 66 12.59 -21.88 -9.41
C ILE A 66 11.70 -23.11 -9.35
N GLN A 67 11.31 -23.66 -10.51
CA GLN A 67 10.46 -24.85 -10.54
C GLN A 67 11.18 -26.09 -9.98
N ALA A 68 12.50 -26.21 -10.23
CA ALA A 68 13.30 -27.29 -9.68
C ALA A 68 13.36 -27.21 -8.14
N SER A 69 13.69 -26.04 -7.59
CA SER A 69 13.71 -25.80 -6.15
C SER A 69 12.34 -26.00 -5.51
N ALA A 70 11.27 -25.51 -6.13
CA ALA A 70 9.91 -25.69 -5.63
C ALA A 70 9.53 -27.17 -5.48
N ARG A 71 9.79 -27.99 -6.51
CA ARG A 71 9.55 -29.45 -6.48
C ARG A 71 10.38 -30.16 -5.42
N GLN A 72 11.65 -29.80 -5.26
CA GLN A 72 12.53 -30.41 -4.26
C GLN A 72 12.07 -30.08 -2.84
N VAL A 73 11.70 -28.82 -2.59
CA VAL A 73 11.16 -28.40 -1.28
C VAL A 73 9.86 -29.13 -1.01
N ALA A 74 8.93 -29.21 -1.98
CA ALA A 74 7.69 -29.96 -1.82
C ALA A 74 7.96 -31.45 -1.52
N GLN A 75 8.86 -32.10 -2.27
CA GLN A 75 9.23 -33.50 -2.04
C GLN A 75 9.82 -33.74 -0.64
N TYR A 76 10.69 -32.84 -0.16
CA TYR A 76 11.21 -32.88 1.19
C TYR A 76 10.08 -32.82 2.22
N LEU A 77 9.18 -31.84 2.10
CA LEU A 77 8.06 -31.64 3.03
C LEU A 77 7.10 -32.83 3.06
N ARG A 78 6.81 -33.43 1.90
CA ARG A 78 6.01 -34.66 1.79
C ARG A 78 6.65 -35.84 2.53
N THR A 79 7.98 -35.91 2.54
CA THR A 79 8.75 -36.99 3.21
C THR A 79 8.90 -36.74 4.71
N ALA A 80 9.14 -35.48 5.11
CA ALA A 80 9.28 -35.08 6.51
C ALA A 80 7.96 -35.18 7.29
N GLY A 81 6.81 -35.08 6.61
CA GLY A 81 5.48 -35.23 7.21
C GLY A 81 5.18 -34.11 8.21
N SER A 82 4.58 -34.45 9.36
CA SER A 82 4.17 -33.48 10.40
C SER A 82 5.31 -33.01 11.31
N SER A 83 6.57 -33.31 10.97
CA SER A 83 7.72 -32.87 11.76
C SER A 83 8.07 -31.39 11.55
N GLU A 84 7.70 -30.84 10.39
CA GLU A 84 7.92 -29.43 10.04
C GLU A 84 6.66 -28.59 10.23
N ASN A 85 6.84 -27.31 10.56
CA ASN A 85 5.75 -26.35 10.75
C ASN A 85 5.97 -25.08 9.91
N MET A 86 4.88 -24.34 9.68
CA MET A 86 4.91 -23.15 8.82
C MET A 86 5.81 -22.01 9.34
N PRO A 87 5.81 -21.66 10.65
CA PRO A 87 6.75 -20.68 11.20
C PRO A 87 8.22 -20.97 10.89
N ASP A 88 8.67 -22.19 11.15
CA ASP A 88 10.08 -22.59 10.96
C ASP A 88 10.46 -22.55 9.47
N LEU A 89 9.55 -22.98 8.59
CA LEU A 89 9.73 -22.91 7.13
C LEU A 89 9.80 -21.47 6.63
N ALA A 90 8.87 -20.62 7.06
CA ALA A 90 8.82 -19.21 6.67
C ALA A 90 10.08 -18.46 7.11
N TYR A 91 10.53 -18.68 8.34
CA TYR A 91 11.78 -18.12 8.85
C TYR A 91 13.00 -18.61 8.07
N THR A 92 13.09 -19.91 7.84
CA THR A 92 14.25 -20.51 7.16
C THR A 92 14.37 -20.02 5.71
N LEU A 93 13.29 -20.09 4.94
CA LEU A 93 13.28 -19.70 3.53
C LEU A 93 13.46 -18.19 3.34
N ASN A 94 12.93 -17.35 4.24
CA ASN A 94 12.97 -15.90 4.04
C ASN A 94 14.21 -15.22 4.60
N GLU A 95 14.80 -15.76 5.66
CA GLU A 95 15.89 -15.11 6.38
C GLU A 95 17.23 -15.84 6.32
N LYS A 96 17.22 -17.17 6.17
CA LYS A 96 18.46 -17.97 6.21
C LYS A 96 18.92 -18.38 4.83
N TRP A 97 18.04 -18.35 3.84
CA TRP A 97 18.40 -18.62 2.45
C TRP A 97 18.94 -17.39 1.74
N SER A 98 19.90 -17.63 0.84
CA SER A 98 20.45 -16.59 -0.03
C SER A 98 19.39 -16.10 -1.02
N LYS A 99 19.28 -14.78 -1.21
CA LYS A 99 18.32 -14.15 -2.11
C LYS A 99 18.91 -13.97 -3.52
N MET A 100 18.51 -14.82 -4.46
CA MET A 100 19.04 -14.85 -5.83
C MET A 100 18.23 -13.99 -6.81
N PRO A 101 18.68 -13.82 -8.08
CA PRO A 101 18.03 -12.95 -9.06
C PRO A 101 16.63 -13.38 -9.48
N TRP A 102 16.38 -14.65 -9.72
CA TRP A 102 15.03 -15.14 -10.00
C TRP A 102 14.32 -15.42 -8.70
N ARG A 103 13.09 -14.94 -8.59
CA ARG A 103 12.32 -14.95 -7.35
C ARG A 103 10.88 -15.35 -7.61
N THR A 104 10.29 -16.03 -6.64
CA THR A 104 8.86 -16.24 -6.54
C THR A 104 8.46 -16.25 -5.08
N THR A 105 7.18 -16.00 -4.82
CA THR A 105 6.61 -16.03 -3.47
C THR A 105 5.35 -16.86 -3.46
N VAL A 106 5.14 -17.62 -2.39
CA VAL A 106 3.94 -18.43 -2.17
C VAL A 106 3.39 -18.06 -0.81
N SER A 107 2.10 -17.73 -0.76
CA SER A 107 1.39 -17.60 0.51
C SER A 107 0.67 -18.91 0.85
N ALA A 108 0.79 -19.42 2.07
CA ALA A 108 0.14 -20.66 2.48
C ALA A 108 -0.09 -20.71 4.00
N ARG A 109 -1.17 -21.33 4.44
CA ARG A 109 -1.50 -21.50 5.87
C ARG A 109 -0.99 -22.81 6.48
N SER A 110 -0.67 -23.79 5.62
CA SER A 110 -0.30 -25.14 6.02
C SER A 110 0.75 -25.73 5.10
N VAL A 111 1.49 -26.72 5.61
CA VAL A 111 2.50 -27.45 4.83
C VAL A 111 1.88 -28.13 3.60
N GLU A 112 0.66 -28.65 3.74
CA GLU A 112 -0.08 -29.27 2.63
C GLU A 112 -0.39 -28.26 1.51
N GLU A 113 -0.95 -27.10 1.89
CA GLU A 113 -1.25 -26.01 0.94
C GLU A 113 0.03 -25.49 0.27
N LEU A 114 1.12 -25.38 1.03
CA LEU A 114 2.42 -24.99 0.50
C LEU A 114 2.92 -25.99 -0.54
N CYS A 115 2.88 -27.30 -0.25
CA CYS A 115 3.29 -28.33 -1.21
C CYS A 115 2.49 -28.23 -2.52
N GLN A 116 1.16 -28.08 -2.42
CA GLN A 116 0.28 -27.95 -3.59
C GLN A 116 0.66 -26.74 -4.45
N LYS A 117 0.90 -25.58 -3.83
CA LYS A 117 1.29 -24.35 -4.54
C LYS A 117 2.70 -24.41 -5.12
N LEU A 118 3.63 -25.13 -4.48
CA LEU A 118 4.99 -25.35 -4.99
C LEU A 118 5.02 -26.33 -6.18
N GLU A 119 4.11 -27.29 -6.20
CA GLU A 119 3.99 -28.28 -7.27
C GLU A 119 3.24 -27.74 -8.50
N ASP A 120 2.60 -26.58 -8.38
CA ASP A 120 1.85 -25.93 -9.46
C ASP A 120 2.79 -25.56 -10.64
N PRO A 121 2.58 -26.13 -11.85
CA PRO A 121 3.40 -25.82 -13.02
C PRO A 121 3.26 -24.37 -13.51
N THR A 122 2.23 -23.65 -13.05
CA THR A 122 1.97 -22.23 -13.38
C THR A 122 2.69 -21.26 -12.45
N LEU A 123 3.44 -21.76 -11.44
CA LEU A 123 4.23 -20.93 -10.53
C LEU A 123 5.19 -20.02 -11.33
N GLN A 124 4.91 -18.72 -11.30
CA GLN A 124 5.65 -17.73 -12.06
C GLN A 124 6.93 -17.33 -11.34
N ALA A 125 8.00 -17.19 -12.11
CA ALA A 125 9.27 -16.64 -11.66
C ALA A 125 9.43 -15.23 -12.22
N THR A 126 9.88 -14.30 -11.39
CA THR A 126 10.23 -12.94 -11.82
C THR A 126 11.73 -12.75 -11.66
N GLN A 127 12.38 -12.24 -12.70
CA GLN A 127 13.75 -11.78 -12.58
C GLN A 127 13.75 -10.42 -11.89
N LYS A 128 14.45 -10.32 -10.76
CA LYS A 128 14.60 -9.05 -10.05
C LYS A 128 15.29 -8.02 -10.95
N SER A 129 14.99 -6.74 -10.71
CA SER A 129 15.71 -5.66 -11.38
C SER A 129 17.20 -5.63 -11.00
N ALA A 130 18.03 -5.16 -11.93
CA ALA A 130 19.47 -4.97 -11.73
C ALA A 130 19.76 -3.88 -10.69
N LYS A 131 18.91 -2.85 -10.63
CA LYS A 131 18.96 -1.77 -9.63
C LYS A 131 17.76 -1.90 -8.70
N VAL A 132 17.84 -1.31 -7.50
CA VAL A 132 16.67 -1.20 -6.63
C VAL A 132 15.66 -0.29 -7.32
N PRO A 133 14.44 -0.76 -7.63
CA PRO A 133 13.46 0.09 -8.32
C PRO A 133 12.93 1.19 -7.39
N ARG A 134 12.46 2.28 -7.99
CA ARG A 134 11.91 3.46 -7.31
C ARG A 134 10.39 3.39 -7.29
N LEU A 135 9.81 3.67 -6.12
CA LEU A 135 8.41 3.39 -5.83
C LEU A 135 7.60 4.68 -5.74
N GLY A 136 6.57 4.81 -6.58
CA GLY A 136 5.58 5.87 -6.52
C GLY A 136 4.36 5.43 -5.71
N PHE A 137 3.94 6.20 -4.72
CA PHE A 137 2.65 5.99 -4.06
C PHE A 137 1.59 6.92 -4.64
N VAL A 138 0.45 6.35 -5.02
CA VAL A 138 -0.72 7.09 -5.51
C VAL A 138 -1.90 6.84 -4.57
N PHE A 139 -2.50 7.92 -4.08
CA PHE A 139 -3.56 7.86 -3.08
C PHE A 139 -4.93 8.20 -3.68
N THR A 140 -5.97 7.55 -3.16
CA THR A 140 -7.36 7.76 -3.62
C THR A 140 -8.07 8.85 -2.84
N GLY A 141 -8.93 9.59 -3.53
CA GLY A 141 -9.83 10.55 -2.92
C GLY A 141 -11.07 9.92 -2.29
N GLN A 142 -12.08 10.76 -2.05
CA GLN A 142 -13.40 10.32 -1.57
C GLN A 142 -14.16 9.53 -2.66
N GLY A 143 -15.01 8.58 -2.23
CA GLY A 143 -15.88 7.78 -3.10
C GLY A 143 -15.51 6.30 -3.17
N VAL A 144 -14.38 5.91 -2.58
CA VAL A 144 -13.88 4.52 -2.55
C VAL A 144 -14.04 3.86 -1.18
N GLN A 145 -14.58 4.56 -0.20
CA GLN A 145 -14.86 3.99 1.10
C GLN A 145 -15.97 2.94 1.03
N TRP A 146 -15.84 1.86 1.79
CA TRP A 146 -16.82 0.79 1.88
C TRP A 146 -16.83 0.19 3.28
N TYR A 147 -17.95 -0.42 3.68
CA TYR A 147 -18.05 -1.12 4.96
C TYR A 147 -16.96 -2.20 5.01
N ALA A 148 -16.35 -2.47 6.16
CA ALA A 148 -15.29 -3.48 6.33
C ALA A 148 -13.91 -3.22 5.70
N MET A 149 -13.65 -2.08 5.05
CA MET A 149 -12.35 -1.80 4.45
C MET A 149 -11.18 -1.97 5.45
N GLY A 150 -10.20 -2.81 5.12
CA GLY A 150 -9.00 -3.04 5.94
C GLY A 150 -9.25 -3.77 7.28
N ARG A 151 -10.44 -4.32 7.51
CA ARG A 151 -10.82 -4.91 8.81
C ARG A 151 -9.95 -6.10 9.20
N GLU A 152 -9.54 -6.94 8.26
CA GLU A 152 -8.71 -8.12 8.55
C GLU A 152 -7.32 -7.70 9.07
N LEU A 153 -6.80 -6.53 8.66
CA LEU A 153 -5.51 -6.01 9.11
C LEU A 153 -5.53 -5.58 10.59
N ILE A 154 -6.71 -5.25 11.15
CA ILE A 154 -6.88 -4.84 12.55
C ILE A 154 -6.44 -5.97 13.50
N ALA A 155 -6.82 -7.21 13.18
CA ALA A 155 -6.46 -8.38 13.97
C ALA A 155 -5.04 -8.87 13.67
N ALA A 156 -4.62 -8.80 12.40
CA ALA A 156 -3.36 -9.40 11.96
C ALA A 156 -2.11 -8.55 12.23
N TYR A 157 -2.21 -7.22 12.21
CA TYR A 157 -1.04 -6.35 12.26
C TYR A 157 -1.14 -5.28 13.36
N PRO A 158 -0.38 -5.41 14.46
CA PRO A 158 -0.36 -4.44 15.55
C PRO A 158 0.00 -3.01 15.14
N VAL A 159 0.85 -2.84 14.12
CA VAL A 159 1.20 -1.52 13.57
C VAL A 159 -0.03 -0.83 12.99
N PHE A 160 -0.84 -1.57 12.23
CA PHE A 160 -2.08 -1.06 11.64
C PHE A 160 -3.12 -0.75 12.74
N TYR A 161 -3.32 -1.68 13.68
CA TYR A 161 -4.18 -1.47 14.85
C TYR A 161 -3.76 -0.22 15.66
N GLY A 162 -2.45 -0.07 15.91
CA GLY A 162 -1.88 1.05 16.66
C GLY A 162 -2.11 2.40 15.97
N ALA A 163 -1.98 2.44 14.64
CA ALA A 163 -2.28 3.63 13.83
C ALA A 163 -3.77 4.02 13.94
N LEU A 164 -4.68 3.05 13.79
CA LEU A 164 -6.12 3.29 13.99
C LEU A 164 -6.44 3.74 15.42
N GLY A 165 -5.79 3.17 16.42
CA GLY A 165 -5.95 3.55 17.83
C GLY A 165 -5.48 4.99 18.10
N ARG A 166 -4.36 5.41 17.49
CA ARG A 166 -3.88 6.80 17.55
C ARG A 166 -4.87 7.75 16.89
N ALA A 167 -5.38 7.39 15.71
CA ALA A 167 -6.40 8.18 15.02
C ALA A 167 -7.70 8.29 15.82
N SER A 168 -8.20 7.19 16.39
CA SER A 168 -9.41 7.17 17.22
C SER A 168 -9.30 8.14 18.40
N ARG A 169 -8.18 8.09 19.17
CA ARG A 169 -7.95 9.04 20.27
C ARG A 169 -7.91 10.50 19.81
N LEU A 170 -7.27 10.76 18.66
CA LEU A 170 -7.21 12.10 18.09
C LEU A 170 -8.60 12.59 17.66
N LEU A 171 -9.39 11.77 16.98
CA LEU A 171 -10.77 12.09 16.59
C LEU A 171 -11.63 12.47 17.80
N VAL A 172 -11.53 11.72 18.91
CA VAL A 172 -12.22 12.05 20.17
C VAL A 172 -11.79 13.43 20.67
N SER A 173 -10.50 13.73 20.67
CA SER A 173 -9.99 15.04 21.11
C SER A 173 -10.43 16.21 20.21
N LEU A 174 -10.74 15.93 18.94
CA LEU A 174 -11.27 16.90 17.98
C LEU A 174 -12.80 17.06 18.07
N GLY A 175 -13.48 16.25 18.89
CA GLY A 175 -14.93 16.32 19.11
C GLY A 175 -15.76 15.35 18.27
N ALA A 176 -15.16 14.29 17.72
CA ALA A 176 -15.90 13.26 16.98
C ALA A 176 -16.96 12.60 17.87
N ARG A 177 -18.16 12.43 17.31
CA ARG A 177 -19.33 11.80 17.96
C ARG A 177 -19.55 10.34 17.52
N TRP A 178 -18.53 9.74 16.93
CA TRP A 178 -18.55 8.38 16.40
C TRP A 178 -17.24 7.70 16.78
N ASP A 179 -17.31 6.37 16.96
CA ASP A 179 -16.12 5.56 17.20
C ASP A 179 -15.65 4.90 15.91
N LEU A 180 -14.34 5.00 15.66
CA LEU A 180 -13.71 4.48 14.47
C LEU A 180 -13.77 2.96 14.38
N PHE A 181 -13.52 2.27 15.50
CA PHE A 181 -13.51 0.81 15.52
C PHE A 181 -14.92 0.25 15.42
N GLU A 182 -15.90 0.85 16.11
CA GLU A 182 -17.31 0.48 15.98
C GLU A 182 -17.76 0.55 14.52
N GLU A 183 -17.45 1.63 13.81
CA GLU A 183 -17.84 1.78 12.40
C GLU A 183 -17.20 0.71 11.50
N LEU A 184 -15.91 0.41 11.67
CA LEU A 184 -15.24 -0.62 10.88
C LEU A 184 -15.81 -2.04 11.13
N HIS A 185 -16.42 -2.28 12.29
CA HIS A 185 -17.06 -3.55 12.64
C HIS A 185 -18.55 -3.61 12.28
N ARG A 186 -19.17 -2.51 11.82
CA ARG A 186 -20.56 -2.52 11.35
C ARG A 186 -20.71 -3.37 10.08
N ASP A 187 -21.90 -3.92 9.93
CA ASP A 187 -22.31 -4.55 8.68
C ASP A 187 -22.65 -3.49 7.61
N GLU A 188 -22.82 -3.94 6.36
CA GLU A 188 -23.13 -3.06 5.23
C GLU A 188 -24.39 -2.21 5.45
N LYS A 189 -25.40 -2.76 6.13
CA LYS A 189 -26.72 -2.12 6.28
C LYS A 189 -26.73 -1.03 7.35
N SER A 190 -25.92 -1.22 8.39
CA SER A 190 -25.82 -0.32 9.54
C SER A 190 -24.68 0.69 9.41
N SER A 191 -23.72 0.44 8.52
CA SER A 191 -22.59 1.33 8.29
C SER A 191 -23.02 2.71 7.78
N LEU A 192 -22.41 3.74 8.35
CA LEU A 192 -22.59 5.14 7.98
C LEU A 192 -21.42 5.66 7.14
N VAL A 193 -20.60 4.76 6.58
CA VAL A 193 -19.42 5.08 5.75
C VAL A 193 -19.75 5.92 4.51
N HIS A 194 -21.01 6.02 4.10
CA HIS A 194 -21.45 6.92 3.04
C HIS A 194 -21.60 8.38 3.50
N LYS A 195 -21.65 8.66 4.82
CA LYS A 195 -21.77 10.01 5.38
C LYS A 195 -20.41 10.74 5.37
N PRO A 196 -20.32 11.99 4.87
CA PRO A 196 -19.03 12.68 4.74
C PRO A 196 -18.26 12.88 6.05
N TYR A 197 -18.91 13.19 7.17
CA TYR A 197 -18.24 13.38 8.47
C TYR A 197 -17.51 12.13 9.00
N LEU A 198 -17.80 10.96 8.44
CA LEU A 198 -17.28 9.67 8.90
C LEU A 198 -16.53 8.95 7.79
N GLY A 199 -17.15 8.74 6.62
CA GLY A 199 -16.56 7.99 5.52
C GLY A 199 -15.31 8.62 4.95
N PHE A 200 -15.30 9.95 4.85
CA PHE A 200 -14.16 10.67 4.32
C PHE A 200 -12.94 10.60 5.25
N PRO A 201 -12.98 11.02 6.54
CA PRO A 201 -11.84 10.87 7.42
C PRO A 201 -11.42 9.40 7.60
N LEU A 202 -12.38 8.47 7.67
CA LEU A 202 -12.06 7.05 7.81
C LEU A 202 -11.27 6.51 6.63
N SER A 203 -11.62 6.88 5.39
CA SER A 203 -10.85 6.49 4.18
C SER A 203 -9.40 6.98 4.24
N ILE A 204 -9.19 8.23 4.67
CA ILE A 204 -7.84 8.80 4.80
C ILE A 204 -7.05 8.11 5.91
N ILE A 205 -7.68 7.84 7.06
CA ILE A 205 -7.04 7.14 8.18
C ILE A 205 -6.62 5.72 7.79
N ILE A 206 -7.43 5.01 7.00
CA ILE A 206 -7.05 3.69 6.45
C ILE A 206 -5.82 3.83 5.55
N GLN A 207 -5.78 4.81 4.64
CA GLN A 207 -4.62 5.05 3.77
C GLN A 207 -3.35 5.39 4.57
N ILE A 208 -3.46 6.22 5.60
CA ILE A 208 -2.34 6.52 6.53
C ILE A 208 -1.87 5.26 7.26
N SER A 209 -2.81 4.43 7.73
CA SER A 209 -2.49 3.19 8.45
C SER A 209 -1.83 2.14 7.54
N LEU A 210 -2.21 2.10 6.26
CA LEU A 210 -1.52 1.30 5.25
C LEU A 210 -0.09 1.79 5.03
N VAL A 211 0.15 3.10 5.00
CA VAL A 211 1.50 3.67 4.91
C VAL A 211 2.37 3.25 6.10
N GLU A 212 1.83 3.27 7.33
CA GLU A 212 2.56 2.79 8.52
C GLU A 212 2.92 1.31 8.42
N LEU A 213 1.97 0.48 7.97
CA LEU A 213 2.20 -0.94 7.78
C LEU A 213 3.28 -1.20 6.72
N LEU A 214 3.20 -0.55 5.56
CA LEU A 214 4.21 -0.64 4.51
C LEU A 214 5.60 -0.20 5.00
N ARG A 215 5.69 0.92 5.73
CA ARG A 215 6.94 1.40 6.34
C ARG A 215 7.55 0.36 7.29
N SER A 216 6.72 -0.32 8.09
CA SER A 216 7.18 -1.39 8.98
C SER A 216 7.78 -2.59 8.22
N TRP A 217 7.40 -2.77 6.95
CA TRP A 217 7.97 -3.78 6.05
C TRP A 217 9.16 -3.26 5.22
N GLY A 218 9.60 -2.02 5.47
CA GLY A 218 10.65 -1.37 4.69
C GLY A 218 10.18 -0.85 3.31
N ILE A 219 8.89 -0.86 3.03
CA ILE A 219 8.31 -0.36 1.78
C ILE A 219 8.05 1.13 1.94
N ILE A 220 8.93 1.94 1.34
CA ILE A 220 8.87 3.39 1.38
C ILE A 220 8.82 3.97 -0.04
N PRO A 221 8.04 5.04 -0.27
CA PRO A 221 8.00 5.68 -1.57
C PRO A 221 9.25 6.52 -1.81
N THR A 222 9.64 6.66 -3.08
CA THR A 222 10.56 7.70 -3.56
C THR A 222 9.80 8.88 -4.17
N ALA A 223 8.52 8.68 -4.51
CA ALA A 223 7.63 9.73 -4.96
C ALA A 223 6.18 9.48 -4.48
N SER A 224 5.38 10.53 -4.30
CA SER A 224 3.96 10.40 -4.01
C SER A 224 3.11 11.49 -4.64
N THR A 225 1.85 11.14 -4.93
CA THR A 225 0.78 12.04 -5.33
C THR A 225 -0.57 11.46 -4.91
N GLY A 226 -1.64 12.24 -5.01
CA GLY A 226 -2.98 11.78 -4.68
C GLY A 226 -4.02 12.34 -5.62
N HIS A 227 -5.17 11.67 -5.68
CA HIS A 227 -6.37 12.21 -6.33
C HIS A 227 -7.23 12.94 -5.30
N SER A 228 -7.57 14.21 -5.56
CA SER A 228 -8.42 15.01 -4.66
C SER A 228 -7.88 14.95 -3.22
N SER A 229 -8.70 14.51 -2.26
CA SER A 229 -8.34 14.39 -0.86
C SER A 229 -7.31 13.30 -0.54
N GLY A 230 -7.00 12.40 -1.48
CA GLY A 230 -5.85 11.51 -1.41
C GLY A 230 -4.51 12.26 -1.32
N GLU A 231 -4.50 13.56 -1.64
CA GLU A 231 -3.35 14.44 -1.38
C GLU A 231 -2.91 14.45 0.10
N ILE A 232 -3.86 14.33 1.04
CA ILE A 232 -3.59 14.35 2.48
C ILE A 232 -2.67 13.18 2.89
N PRO A 233 -3.02 11.91 2.66
CA PRO A 233 -2.15 10.78 2.98
C PRO A 233 -0.90 10.74 2.08
N ALA A 234 -0.95 11.29 0.87
CA ALA A 234 0.24 11.43 0.02
C ALA A 234 1.29 12.36 0.64
N ALA A 235 0.86 13.49 1.19
CA ALA A 235 1.73 14.44 1.90
C ALA A 235 2.25 13.85 3.22
N TYR A 236 1.45 13.04 3.92
CA TYR A 236 1.90 12.25 5.07
C TYR A 236 2.98 11.22 4.69
N ALA A 237 2.78 10.51 3.57
CA ALA A 237 3.73 9.52 3.07
C ALA A 237 5.08 10.15 2.69
N ALA A 238 5.05 11.38 2.18
CA ALA A 238 6.24 12.19 1.87
C ALA A 238 6.87 12.88 3.10
N GLY A 239 6.28 12.76 4.30
CA GLY A 239 6.78 13.41 5.53
C GLY A 239 6.50 14.92 5.61
N ILE A 240 5.65 15.45 4.74
CA ILE A 240 5.26 16.87 4.69
C ILE A 240 4.23 17.21 5.77
N LEU A 241 3.35 16.26 6.08
CA LEU A 241 2.40 16.36 7.17
C LEU A 241 2.78 15.40 8.30
N SER A 242 2.53 15.81 9.55
CA SER A 242 2.52 14.85 10.65
C SER A 242 1.24 13.99 10.58
N PHE A 243 1.24 12.90 11.33
CA PHE A 243 0.05 12.06 11.46
C PHE A 243 -1.15 12.88 11.98
N GLU A 244 -0.92 13.71 13.02
CA GLU A 244 -1.93 14.57 13.61
C GLU A 244 -2.49 15.57 12.60
N ASP A 245 -1.62 16.24 11.84
CA ASP A 245 -2.05 17.20 10.83
C ASP A 245 -2.92 16.51 9.77
N ALA A 246 -2.49 15.37 9.24
CA ALA A 246 -3.20 14.65 8.20
C ALA A 246 -4.60 14.17 8.67
N VAL A 247 -4.70 13.62 9.88
CA VAL A 247 -5.98 13.19 10.46
C VAL A 247 -6.88 14.39 10.77
N THR A 248 -6.35 15.48 11.33
CA THR A 248 -7.12 16.70 11.61
C THR A 248 -7.67 17.32 10.32
N ILE A 249 -6.86 17.43 9.27
CA ILE A 249 -7.28 18.00 7.98
C ILE A 249 -8.44 17.20 7.39
N ALA A 250 -8.36 15.86 7.44
CA ALA A 250 -9.40 14.98 6.93
C ALA A 250 -10.69 15.06 7.78
N TYR A 251 -10.55 15.03 9.11
CA TYR A 251 -11.69 15.11 10.04
C TYR A 251 -12.45 16.43 9.89
N VAL A 252 -11.74 17.57 9.97
CA VAL A 252 -12.36 18.89 9.88
C VAL A 252 -13.09 19.04 8.55
N ARG A 253 -12.48 18.64 7.43
CA ARG A 253 -13.12 18.75 6.11
C ARG A 253 -14.37 17.87 6.00
N GLY A 254 -14.33 16.64 6.53
CA GLY A 254 -15.53 15.79 6.60
C GLY A 254 -16.65 16.42 7.42
N GLU A 255 -16.34 16.95 8.60
CA GLU A 255 -17.30 17.54 9.52
C GLU A 255 -17.99 18.78 8.92
N ILE A 256 -17.21 19.75 8.42
CA ILE A 256 -17.77 20.98 7.84
C ILE A 256 -18.59 20.68 6.57
N THR A 257 -18.15 19.69 5.78
CA THR A 257 -18.90 19.26 4.58
C THR A 257 -20.25 18.69 4.99
N SER A 258 -20.31 17.84 6.01
CA SER A 258 -21.59 17.31 6.49
C SER A 258 -22.52 18.40 7.03
N LYS A 259 -22.01 19.35 7.83
CA LYS A 259 -22.83 20.48 8.31
C LYS A 259 -23.38 21.31 7.17
N TYR A 260 -22.55 21.59 6.16
CA TYR A 260 -22.97 22.36 4.98
C TYR A 260 -24.08 21.64 4.21
N LEU A 261 -23.96 20.33 4.02
CA LEU A 261 -24.99 19.52 3.34
C LEU A 261 -26.32 19.51 4.13
N GLU A 262 -26.26 19.38 5.46
CA GLU A 262 -27.44 19.40 6.32
C GLU A 262 -28.15 20.76 6.30
N ALA A 263 -27.39 21.86 6.38
CA ALA A 263 -27.92 23.21 6.28
C ALA A 263 -28.54 23.49 4.90
N SER A 264 -27.84 23.15 3.82
CA SER A 264 -28.28 23.38 2.45
C SER A 264 -29.55 22.60 2.08
N ALA A 265 -29.71 21.39 2.63
CA ALA A 265 -30.94 20.61 2.45
C ALA A 265 -32.17 21.31 3.02
N SER A 266 -32.00 22.09 4.09
CA SER A 266 -33.08 22.87 4.70
C SER A 266 -33.40 24.17 3.96
N GLU A 267 -32.41 24.78 3.30
CA GLU A 267 -32.50 26.09 2.65
C GLU A 267 -32.81 26.01 1.14
N LYS A 268 -32.88 24.80 0.57
CA LYS A 268 -33.02 24.55 -0.88
C LYS A 268 -31.91 25.22 -1.71
N GLU A 269 -30.74 25.41 -1.13
CA GLU A 269 -29.58 25.89 -1.87
C GLU A 269 -29.14 24.84 -2.89
N GLY A 270 -28.73 25.29 -4.08
CA GLY A 270 -28.20 24.41 -5.10
C GLY A 270 -26.81 23.91 -4.68
N LEU A 271 -26.69 22.62 -4.34
CA LEU A 271 -25.40 21.97 -4.05
C LEU A 271 -24.61 21.61 -5.32
N GLY A 272 -25.19 21.86 -6.50
CA GLY A 272 -24.69 21.39 -7.77
C GLY A 272 -24.67 19.85 -7.86
N ALA A 273 -24.12 19.34 -8.95
CA ALA A 273 -23.85 17.92 -9.13
C ALA A 273 -22.52 17.74 -9.87
N MET A 274 -22.11 16.49 -10.10
CA MET A 274 -20.90 16.16 -10.85
C MET A 274 -21.17 15.07 -11.88
N THR A 275 -20.58 15.22 -13.07
CA THR A 275 -20.67 14.26 -14.18
C THR A 275 -19.28 13.91 -14.67
N ALA A 276 -18.95 12.62 -14.67
CA ALA A 276 -17.75 12.11 -15.33
C ALA A 276 -18.01 12.03 -16.83
N LEU A 277 -17.11 12.61 -17.64
CA LEU A 277 -17.21 12.68 -19.09
C LEU A 277 -15.96 12.05 -19.73
N ARG A 278 -16.16 11.15 -20.69
CA ARG A 278 -15.07 10.41 -21.36
C ARG A 278 -14.44 11.19 -22.50
N VAL A 279 -13.90 12.36 -22.18
CA VAL A 279 -13.16 13.26 -23.08
C VAL A 279 -11.96 13.85 -22.35
N GLY A 280 -10.99 14.37 -23.10
CA GLY A 280 -9.85 15.10 -22.54
C GLY A 280 -10.19 16.54 -22.15
N LYS A 281 -9.27 17.17 -21.40
CA LYS A 281 -9.39 18.54 -20.86
C LYS A 281 -9.80 19.58 -21.91
N GLU A 282 -9.16 19.58 -23.08
CA GLU A 282 -9.45 20.57 -24.14
C GLU A 282 -10.85 20.38 -24.73
N SER A 283 -11.25 19.14 -25.03
CA SER A 283 -12.60 18.86 -25.54
C SER A 283 -13.69 19.23 -24.52
N ALA A 284 -13.44 19.02 -23.23
CA ALA A 284 -14.38 19.38 -22.16
C ALA A 284 -14.71 20.88 -22.12
N LYS A 285 -13.73 21.76 -22.44
CA LYS A 285 -13.96 23.22 -22.51
C LYS A 285 -15.04 23.58 -23.53
N ALA A 286 -15.13 22.84 -24.64
CA ALA A 286 -16.14 23.06 -25.67
C ALA A 286 -17.56 22.69 -25.17
N TYR A 287 -17.71 21.63 -24.35
CA TYR A 287 -18.98 21.29 -23.71
C TYR A 287 -19.40 22.37 -22.71
N ILE A 288 -18.47 22.81 -21.85
CA ILE A 288 -18.73 23.84 -20.84
C ILE A 288 -19.13 25.17 -21.48
N SER A 289 -18.43 25.58 -22.55
CA SER A 289 -18.72 26.84 -23.25
C SER A 289 -20.07 26.86 -23.96
N SER A 290 -20.67 25.68 -24.19
CA SER A 290 -22.02 25.57 -24.79
C SER A 290 -23.16 25.67 -23.77
N VAL A 291 -22.84 25.65 -22.47
CA VAL A 291 -23.85 25.73 -21.40
C VAL A 291 -24.49 27.11 -21.38
N LYS A 292 -25.82 27.13 -21.38
CA LYS A 292 -26.64 28.35 -21.30
C LYS A 292 -27.40 28.44 -19.98
N ALA A 293 -27.91 27.31 -19.47
CA ALA A 293 -28.64 27.26 -18.21
C ALA A 293 -27.73 26.87 -17.03
N GLY A 294 -27.13 27.86 -16.38
CA GLY A 294 -26.33 27.67 -15.17
C GLY A 294 -24.82 27.68 -15.44
N THR A 295 -24.05 27.12 -14.51
CA THR A 295 -22.59 27.12 -14.50
C THR A 295 -22.03 25.70 -14.51
N ALA A 296 -20.91 25.50 -15.18
CA ALA A 296 -20.17 24.25 -15.19
C ALA A 296 -18.67 24.55 -15.22
N VAL A 297 -17.88 23.75 -14.51
CA VAL A 297 -16.42 23.85 -14.45
C VAL A 297 -15.80 22.46 -14.49
N ILE A 298 -14.55 22.36 -14.96
CA ILE A 298 -13.79 21.12 -14.83
C ILE A 298 -13.37 20.99 -13.37
N SER A 299 -13.91 19.99 -12.69
CA SER A 299 -13.61 19.68 -11.29
C SER A 299 -12.41 18.74 -11.16
N CYS A 300 -12.23 17.82 -12.11
CA CYS A 300 -11.08 16.91 -12.13
C CYS A 300 -10.62 16.64 -13.57
N VAL A 301 -9.31 16.64 -13.78
CA VAL A 301 -8.65 16.10 -14.97
C VAL A 301 -8.00 14.78 -14.56
N ASN A 302 -8.72 13.68 -14.79
CA ASN A 302 -8.35 12.37 -14.27
C ASN A 302 -7.37 11.63 -15.20
N SER A 303 -7.44 11.87 -16.50
CA SER A 303 -6.58 11.26 -17.51
C SER A 303 -6.75 11.98 -18.86
N PRO A 304 -5.91 11.66 -19.88
CA PRO A 304 -6.01 12.28 -21.21
C PRO A 304 -7.38 12.13 -21.88
N ALA A 305 -8.22 11.18 -21.42
CA ALA A 305 -9.53 10.87 -21.97
C ALA A 305 -10.64 10.81 -20.92
N SER A 306 -10.42 11.41 -19.73
CA SER A 306 -11.43 11.44 -18.68
C SER A 306 -11.34 12.70 -17.83
N VAL A 307 -12.43 13.45 -17.79
CA VAL A 307 -12.63 14.58 -16.88
C VAL A 307 -13.87 14.36 -16.02
N THR A 308 -13.94 15.07 -14.91
CA THR A 308 -15.17 15.25 -14.13
C THR A 308 -15.56 16.71 -14.16
N ILE A 309 -16.82 16.99 -14.51
CA ILE A 309 -17.38 18.33 -14.58
C ILE A 309 -18.31 18.53 -13.39
N GLY A 310 -18.13 19.60 -12.63
CA GLY A 310 -19.02 20.02 -11.55
C GLY A 310 -19.78 21.28 -11.94
N GLY A 311 -21.04 21.39 -11.54
CA GLY A 311 -21.86 22.52 -11.94
C GLY A 311 -23.30 22.45 -11.45
N ASP A 312 -24.10 23.42 -11.89
CA ASP A 312 -25.55 23.40 -11.73
C ASP A 312 -26.15 22.18 -12.45
N VAL A 313 -27.22 21.61 -11.88
CA VAL A 313 -27.88 20.43 -12.45
C VAL A 313 -28.33 20.68 -13.89
N THR A 314 -28.90 21.85 -14.18
CA THR A 314 -29.35 22.24 -15.53
C THR A 314 -28.18 22.36 -16.51
N GLY A 315 -27.03 22.85 -16.05
CA GLY A 315 -25.85 23.00 -16.90
C GLY A 315 -25.24 21.65 -17.25
N LEU A 316 -25.25 20.72 -16.29
CA LEU A 316 -24.83 19.35 -16.53
C LEU A 316 -25.79 18.59 -17.45
N GLU A 317 -27.11 18.80 -17.33
CA GLU A 317 -28.10 18.20 -18.25
C GLU A 317 -27.87 18.63 -19.71
N GLU A 318 -27.51 19.89 -19.97
CA GLU A 318 -27.14 20.34 -21.30
C GLU A 318 -25.87 19.66 -21.84
N ILE A 319 -24.84 19.53 -20.98
CA ILE A 319 -23.59 18.82 -21.33
C ILE A 319 -23.88 17.34 -21.63
N GLU A 320 -24.71 16.71 -20.81
CA GLU A 320 -25.09 15.29 -20.93
C GLU A 320 -25.92 15.04 -22.19
N ALA A 321 -26.89 15.91 -22.48
CA ALA A 321 -27.68 15.83 -23.71
C ALA A 321 -26.80 15.95 -24.95
N ARG A 322 -25.83 16.89 -24.94
CA ARG A 322 -24.87 17.03 -26.01
C ARG A 322 -23.97 15.80 -26.13
N ALA A 323 -23.40 15.33 -25.02
CA ALA A 323 -22.56 14.14 -25.00
C ALA A 323 -23.31 12.91 -25.55
N ASN A 324 -24.57 12.73 -25.15
CA ASN A 324 -25.45 11.70 -25.68
C ASN A 324 -25.63 11.82 -27.20
N SER A 325 -25.88 13.03 -27.71
CA SER A 325 -26.06 13.27 -29.16
C SER A 325 -24.79 13.00 -29.98
N GLU A 326 -23.61 13.18 -29.38
CA GLU A 326 -22.31 12.95 -29.99
C GLU A 326 -21.77 11.53 -29.73
N GLY A 327 -22.51 10.68 -29.02
CA GLY A 327 -22.08 9.31 -28.67
C GLY A 327 -20.94 9.25 -27.65
N VAL A 328 -20.71 10.34 -26.91
CA VAL A 328 -19.70 10.43 -25.86
C VAL A 328 -20.26 9.89 -24.55
N PHE A 329 -19.52 8.95 -23.97
CA PHE A 329 -19.90 8.32 -22.70
C PHE A 329 -19.80 9.30 -21.53
N TYR A 330 -20.83 9.32 -20.69
CA TYR A 330 -20.86 10.07 -19.44
C TYR A 330 -21.56 9.27 -18.32
N ILE A 331 -21.27 9.63 -17.07
CA ILE A 331 -21.93 9.09 -15.88
C ILE A 331 -22.17 10.22 -14.88
N ARG A 332 -23.42 10.39 -14.43
CA ARG A 332 -23.74 11.24 -13.28
C ARG A 332 -23.21 10.58 -12.00
N LEU A 333 -22.40 11.29 -11.24
CA LEU A 333 -21.80 10.78 -10.01
C LEU A 333 -22.78 10.88 -8.85
N ASP A 334 -22.85 9.83 -8.04
CA ASP A 334 -23.62 9.80 -6.79
C ASP A 334 -22.83 10.49 -5.67
N VAL A 335 -22.81 11.83 -5.73
CA VAL A 335 -22.15 12.69 -4.76
C VAL A 335 -23.09 13.81 -4.34
N PRO A 336 -23.07 14.21 -3.05
CA PRO A 336 -24.07 15.14 -2.53
C PRO A 336 -23.83 16.60 -2.88
N VAL A 337 -22.68 16.95 -3.46
CA VAL A 337 -22.29 18.32 -3.80
C VAL A 337 -21.29 18.30 -4.96
N ALA A 338 -21.24 19.38 -5.73
CA ALA A 338 -20.21 19.64 -6.73
C ALA A 338 -18.84 19.95 -6.07
N TYR A 339 -18.08 18.92 -5.70
CA TYR A 339 -16.71 19.09 -5.20
C TYR A 339 -15.79 19.75 -6.24
N HIS A 340 -14.70 20.40 -5.79
CA HIS A 340 -13.73 21.05 -6.68
C HIS A 340 -14.38 22.05 -7.63
N SER A 341 -15.23 22.91 -7.05
CA SER A 341 -15.98 23.91 -7.78
C SER A 341 -16.34 25.08 -6.86
N PRO A 342 -16.90 26.18 -7.41
CA PRO A 342 -17.40 27.30 -6.61
C PRO A 342 -18.40 26.92 -5.51
N PHE A 343 -19.11 25.80 -5.63
CA PHE A 343 -20.06 25.30 -4.63
C PHE A 343 -19.40 24.96 -3.29
N MET A 344 -18.08 24.74 -3.25
CA MET A 344 -17.33 24.49 -2.01
C MET A 344 -16.83 25.78 -1.33
N LYS A 345 -16.95 26.95 -1.96
CA LYS A 345 -16.48 28.23 -1.40
C LYS A 345 -17.11 28.61 -0.04
N PRO A 346 -18.40 28.34 0.24
CA PRO A 346 -19.00 28.67 1.54
C PRO A 346 -18.27 28.06 2.73
N LEU A 347 -17.62 26.90 2.54
CA LEU A 347 -16.89 26.20 3.60
C LEU A 347 -15.49 26.79 3.89
N ALA A 348 -14.96 27.66 3.01
CA ALA A 348 -13.56 28.09 3.06
C ALA A 348 -13.18 28.80 4.37
N SER A 349 -14.04 29.68 4.87
CA SER A 349 -13.76 30.49 6.07
C SER A 349 -13.71 29.62 7.35
N GLU A 350 -14.71 28.74 7.52
CA GLU A 350 -14.72 27.82 8.66
C GLU A 350 -13.54 26.84 8.57
N TYR A 351 -13.25 26.30 7.38
CA TYR A 351 -12.13 25.40 7.20
C TYR A 351 -10.80 26.05 7.56
N TYR A 352 -10.57 27.28 7.08
CA TYR A 352 -9.39 28.08 7.40
C TYR A 352 -9.20 28.22 8.90
N SER A 353 -10.23 28.70 9.61
CA SER A 353 -10.12 28.97 11.06
C SER A 353 -9.82 27.69 11.82
N ARG A 354 -10.53 26.59 11.51
CA ARG A 354 -10.35 25.30 12.17
C ARG A 354 -8.95 24.72 11.96
N LEU A 355 -8.41 24.79 10.75
CA LEU A 355 -7.06 24.32 10.46
C LEU A 355 -5.97 25.21 11.09
N ARG A 356 -6.12 26.53 11.00
CA ARG A 356 -5.20 27.48 11.66
C ARG A 356 -5.10 27.18 13.16
N ASP A 357 -6.24 26.87 13.78
CA ASP A 357 -6.29 26.64 15.21
C ASP A 357 -5.79 25.23 15.60
N ALA A 358 -5.95 24.21 14.75
CA ALA A 358 -5.72 22.81 15.11
C ALA A 358 -4.47 22.15 14.48
N CYS A 359 -3.88 22.70 13.41
CA CYS A 359 -2.82 22.06 12.63
C CYS A 359 -1.47 22.83 12.66
N PHE A 360 -0.44 22.20 12.10
CA PHE A 360 0.87 22.76 11.75
C PHE A 360 1.70 23.25 12.95
N ARG A 361 1.45 22.67 14.13
CA ARG A 361 2.15 23.02 15.38
C ARG A 361 3.46 22.25 15.58
N SER A 362 3.57 21.07 14.97
CA SER A 362 4.75 20.22 15.03
C SER A 362 5.80 20.69 14.03
N GLU A 363 7.08 20.48 14.36
CA GLU A 363 8.12 20.47 13.34
C GLU A 363 8.08 19.12 12.61
N VAL A 364 8.22 19.17 11.29
CA VAL A 364 8.43 17.98 10.46
C VAL A 364 9.66 18.21 9.60
N ASP A 365 10.50 17.19 9.47
CA ASP A 365 11.66 17.26 8.58
C ASP A 365 11.30 16.61 7.24
N ALA A 366 10.49 17.34 6.45
CA ALA A 366 10.05 16.88 5.14
C ALA A 366 11.22 16.78 4.14
N LEU A 367 12.27 17.58 4.31
CA LEU A 367 13.46 17.54 3.45
C LEU A 367 14.32 16.31 3.72
N ALA A 368 14.36 15.80 4.96
CA ALA A 368 15.04 14.55 5.28
C ALA A 368 14.40 13.32 4.62
N SER A 369 13.12 13.38 4.22
CA SER A 369 12.47 12.23 3.58
C SER A 369 12.98 11.95 2.16
N GLY A 370 13.42 13.00 1.44
CA GLY A 370 13.84 12.90 0.03
C GLY A 370 12.75 12.45 -0.94
N VAL A 371 11.48 12.42 -0.52
CA VAL A 371 10.35 11.95 -1.35
C VAL A 371 9.87 13.06 -2.27
N ILE A 372 9.83 12.79 -3.58
CA ILE A 372 9.24 13.70 -4.58
C ILE A 372 7.73 13.78 -4.32
N PHE A 373 7.19 14.98 -4.16
CA PHE A 373 5.75 15.17 -4.00
C PHE A 373 5.17 16.01 -5.14
N ALA A 374 4.19 15.47 -5.86
CA ALA A 374 3.45 16.19 -6.89
C ALA A 374 2.03 16.50 -6.42
N SER A 375 1.68 17.79 -6.34
CA SER A 375 0.36 18.21 -5.86
C SER A 375 -0.68 18.15 -6.98
N PRO A 376 -1.84 17.50 -6.76
CA PRO A 376 -2.96 17.57 -7.68
C PRO A 376 -3.63 18.95 -7.75
N VAL A 377 -3.31 19.88 -6.84
CA VAL A 377 -3.83 21.25 -6.87
C VAL A 377 -3.13 22.07 -7.96
N SER A 378 -1.81 21.91 -8.08
CA SER A 378 -1.00 22.63 -9.06
C SER A 378 -0.71 21.82 -10.33
N GLY A 379 -0.88 20.50 -10.29
CA GLY A 379 -0.45 19.57 -11.33
C GLY A 379 1.06 19.42 -11.43
N LYS A 380 1.83 19.89 -10.43
CA LYS A 380 3.30 20.00 -10.49
C LYS A 380 3.96 19.45 -9.23
N ARG A 381 5.27 19.14 -9.35
CA ARG A 381 6.15 18.91 -8.21
C ARG A 381 6.15 20.13 -7.29
N VAL A 382 6.10 19.89 -6.00
CA VAL A 382 6.18 20.94 -4.99
C VAL A 382 7.65 21.11 -4.59
N VAL A 383 8.15 22.33 -4.72
CA VAL A 383 9.53 22.68 -4.35
C VAL A 383 9.60 23.17 -2.90
N ASP A 384 8.62 23.97 -2.46
CA ASP A 384 8.54 24.45 -1.07
C ASP A 384 7.43 23.75 -0.30
N PHE A 385 7.78 22.71 0.46
CA PHE A 385 6.83 21.94 1.27
C PHE A 385 6.13 22.76 2.36
N ARG A 386 6.60 23.98 2.69
CA ARG A 386 5.90 24.88 3.61
C ARG A 386 4.55 25.34 3.05
N GLU A 387 4.34 25.28 1.74
CA GLU A 387 3.06 25.60 1.11
C GLU A 387 1.95 24.65 1.59
N LEU A 388 2.24 23.36 1.75
CA LEU A 388 1.27 22.37 2.24
C LEU A 388 1.04 22.43 3.75
N ARG A 389 1.90 23.14 4.49
CA ARG A 389 1.76 23.35 5.93
C ARG A 389 1.01 24.64 6.26
N ARG A 390 0.05 25.00 5.40
CA ARG A 390 -0.78 26.21 5.50
C ARG A 390 -2.25 25.90 5.21
N PRO A 391 -3.20 26.46 5.96
CA PRO A 391 -4.63 26.27 5.71
C PRO A 391 -5.07 26.62 4.27
N GLU A 392 -4.46 27.63 3.66
CA GLU A 392 -4.76 28.10 2.30
C GLU A 392 -4.62 27.01 1.25
N HIS A 393 -3.61 26.15 1.36
CA HIS A 393 -3.42 25.02 0.44
C HIS A 393 -4.60 24.06 0.49
N TRP A 394 -5.06 23.69 1.68
CA TRP A 394 -6.14 22.72 1.85
C TRP A 394 -7.50 23.28 1.44
N ILE A 395 -7.71 24.59 1.57
CA ILE A 395 -8.87 25.29 1.01
C ILE A 395 -8.83 25.23 -0.52
N ASN A 396 -7.67 25.52 -1.12
CA ASN A 396 -7.49 25.41 -2.57
C ASN A 396 -7.71 23.96 -3.05
N SER A 397 -7.17 22.97 -2.34
CA SER A 397 -7.38 21.54 -2.61
C SER A 397 -8.87 21.13 -2.57
N MET A 398 -9.71 21.83 -1.80
CA MET A 398 -11.16 21.58 -1.74
C MET A 398 -11.94 22.24 -2.88
N ILE A 399 -11.47 23.39 -3.39
CA ILE A 399 -12.23 24.26 -4.31
C ILE A 399 -11.72 24.19 -5.75
N GLN A 400 -10.40 24.10 -5.94
CA GLN A 400 -9.77 24.12 -7.26
C GLN A 400 -9.86 22.76 -7.95
N CYS A 401 -9.67 22.78 -9.28
CA CYS A 401 -9.62 21.60 -10.12
C CYS A 401 -8.53 20.63 -9.64
N VAL A 402 -8.83 19.33 -9.68
CA VAL A 402 -7.85 18.26 -9.44
C VAL A 402 -7.11 17.96 -10.74
N GLU A 403 -5.88 18.44 -10.88
CA GLU A 403 -4.99 18.20 -12.01
C GLU A 403 -4.23 16.87 -11.83
N PHE A 404 -4.96 15.76 -11.71
CA PHE A 404 -4.38 14.44 -11.39
C PHE A 404 -3.51 13.89 -12.52
N GLU A 405 -3.90 14.06 -13.79
CA GLU A 405 -3.08 13.70 -14.95
C GLU A 405 -1.69 14.35 -14.88
N ASP A 406 -1.66 15.68 -14.74
CA ASP A 406 -0.43 16.46 -14.70
C ASP A 406 0.41 16.15 -13.45
N ALA A 407 -0.23 15.92 -12.30
CA ALA A 407 0.46 15.54 -11.07
C ALA A 407 1.14 14.17 -11.18
N VAL A 408 0.47 13.17 -11.77
CA VAL A 408 1.09 11.85 -12.03
C VAL A 408 2.23 11.98 -13.03
N LEU A 409 2.04 12.70 -14.15
CA LEU A 409 3.13 12.92 -15.11
C LEU A 409 4.33 13.62 -14.46
N SER A 410 4.09 14.65 -13.66
CA SER A 410 5.13 15.37 -12.92
C SER A 410 5.82 14.47 -11.88
N MET A 411 5.10 13.58 -11.21
CA MET A 411 5.69 12.59 -10.29
C MET A 411 6.64 11.62 -11.01
N LEU A 412 6.33 11.28 -12.27
CA LEU A 412 7.05 10.25 -13.03
C LEU A 412 8.26 10.76 -13.79
N LEU A 413 8.27 12.02 -14.21
CA LEU A 413 9.30 12.62 -15.08
C LEU A 413 10.29 13.47 -14.27
N ASP A 414 11.60 13.25 -14.45
CA ASP A 414 12.63 14.09 -13.84
C ASP A 414 12.55 15.55 -14.31
N GLU A 415 12.98 16.48 -13.45
CA GLU A 415 13.10 17.88 -13.87
C GLU A 415 14.34 18.11 -14.76
N PRO A 416 14.33 19.09 -15.69
CA PRO A 416 15.48 19.39 -16.54
C PRO A 416 16.79 19.70 -15.79
N SER A 417 16.70 20.15 -14.52
CA SER A 417 17.83 20.39 -13.62
C SER A 417 18.43 19.12 -13.03
N GLU A 418 17.75 17.97 -13.11
CA GLU A 418 18.16 16.67 -12.57
C GLU A 418 18.79 15.76 -13.65
N ARG A 419 19.00 16.29 -14.87
CA ARG A 419 19.47 15.59 -16.08
C ARG A 419 20.87 14.94 -16.00
N GLU A 420 21.55 14.99 -14.85
CA GLU A 420 22.73 14.16 -14.60
C GLU A 420 22.35 12.68 -14.31
N ALA A 421 21.07 12.40 -14.04
CA ALA A 421 20.56 11.04 -13.84
C ALA A 421 20.54 10.21 -15.15
N ALA A 422 20.92 8.94 -15.05
CA ALA A 422 20.99 8.00 -16.17
C ALA A 422 19.62 7.59 -16.77
N SER A 423 18.50 8.06 -16.20
CA SER A 423 17.13 7.78 -16.63
C SER A 423 16.32 9.06 -16.52
N PRO A 424 15.45 9.40 -17.49
CA PRO A 424 14.59 10.59 -17.43
C PRO A 424 13.34 10.40 -16.54
N PHE A 425 13.19 9.23 -15.92
CA PHE A 425 12.05 8.87 -15.10
C PHE A 425 12.46 8.83 -13.65
N SER A 426 11.56 9.15 -12.71
CA SER A 426 11.82 9.12 -11.26
C SER A 426 11.23 7.90 -10.54
N VAL A 427 10.38 7.13 -11.22
CA VAL A 427 9.60 6.01 -10.66
C VAL A 427 9.60 4.85 -11.65
N ASP A 428 9.76 3.64 -11.12
CA ASP A 428 9.80 2.39 -11.87
C ASP A 428 8.57 1.49 -11.56
N SER A 429 7.87 1.74 -10.44
CA SER A 429 6.63 1.03 -10.08
C SER A 429 5.71 1.94 -9.26
N ILE A 430 4.39 1.80 -9.45
CA ILE A 430 3.36 2.54 -8.70
C ILE A 430 2.58 1.58 -7.80
N ILE A 431 2.31 2.00 -6.57
CA ILE A 431 1.33 1.34 -5.70
C ILE A 431 0.21 2.32 -5.41
N GLU A 432 -1.01 1.88 -5.71
CA GLU A 432 -2.22 2.54 -5.25
C GLU A 432 -2.48 2.22 -3.77
N ILE A 433 -2.41 3.23 -2.92
CA ILE A 433 -2.73 3.14 -1.49
C ILE A 433 -4.17 3.60 -1.31
N ALA A 434 -5.08 2.65 -1.06
CA ALA A 434 -6.52 2.91 -1.07
C ALA A 434 -7.30 1.84 -0.30
N PRO A 435 -8.55 2.14 0.13
CA PRO A 435 -9.52 1.12 0.55
C PRO A 435 -9.78 0.02 -0.49
N TYR A 436 -9.66 0.35 -1.79
CA TYR A 436 -9.53 -0.58 -2.91
C TYR A 436 -9.01 0.16 -4.15
N GLY A 437 -8.44 -0.56 -5.13
CA GLY A 437 -7.89 0.02 -6.35
C GLY A 437 -8.93 0.63 -7.31
N ALA A 438 -9.12 1.95 -7.26
CA ALA A 438 -10.06 2.71 -8.08
C ALA A 438 -9.38 3.58 -9.16
N LEU A 439 -8.09 3.89 -9.02
CA LEU A 439 -7.31 4.70 -9.95
C LEU A 439 -6.58 3.89 -11.01
N GLN A 440 -6.71 2.56 -11.00
CA GLN A 440 -6.08 1.66 -11.97
C GLN A 440 -6.34 2.06 -13.43
N ARG A 441 -7.58 2.41 -13.77
CA ARG A 441 -7.94 2.83 -15.14
C ARG A 441 -7.32 4.18 -15.54
N PRO A 442 -7.53 5.28 -14.79
CA PRO A 442 -6.90 6.56 -15.14
C PRO A 442 -5.38 6.46 -15.16
N LEU A 443 -4.76 5.73 -14.23
CA LEU A 443 -3.31 5.48 -14.25
C LEU A 443 -2.86 4.80 -15.55
N ARG A 444 -3.52 3.72 -16.00
CA ARG A 444 -3.19 3.09 -17.29
C ARG A 444 -3.31 4.04 -18.48
N GLN A 445 -4.28 4.95 -18.46
CA GLN A 445 -4.43 5.96 -19.51
C GLN A 445 -3.29 6.99 -19.47
N ILE A 446 -2.91 7.46 -18.28
CA ILE A 446 -1.79 8.39 -18.09
C ILE A 446 -0.47 7.72 -18.50
N LEU A 447 -0.24 6.46 -18.12
CA LEU A 447 0.96 5.69 -18.48
C LEU A 447 1.10 5.45 -19.99
N SER A 448 0.03 5.59 -20.77
CA SER A 448 0.08 5.56 -22.23
C SER A 448 0.53 6.88 -22.88
N HIS A 449 0.79 7.92 -22.08
CA HIS A 449 1.20 9.22 -22.56
C HIS A 449 2.53 9.15 -23.33
N PRO A 450 2.68 9.83 -24.49
CA PRO A 450 3.89 9.71 -25.32
C PRO A 450 5.21 10.05 -24.63
N THR A 451 5.20 10.90 -23.61
CA THR A 451 6.40 11.27 -22.84
C THR A 451 6.90 10.14 -21.93
N LEU A 452 6.07 9.15 -21.61
CA LEU A 452 6.43 7.98 -20.81
C LEU A 452 6.86 6.79 -21.67
N LYS A 453 6.92 6.95 -22.99
CA LYS A 453 7.32 5.89 -23.92
C LYS A 453 8.72 5.36 -23.55
N GLY A 454 8.81 4.06 -23.32
CA GLY A 454 10.06 3.39 -22.92
C GLY A 454 10.21 3.20 -21.40
N ASN A 455 9.25 3.65 -20.59
CA ASN A 455 9.15 3.27 -19.18
C ASN A 455 8.10 2.19 -18.98
N GLU A 456 8.50 1.00 -18.53
CA GLU A 456 7.60 -0.10 -18.17
C GLU A 456 7.21 0.02 -16.68
N ILE A 457 6.33 0.97 -16.37
CA ILE A 457 5.84 1.17 -15.00
C ILE A 457 4.77 0.12 -14.67
N THR A 458 5.03 -0.70 -13.66
CA THR A 458 4.02 -1.60 -13.08
C THR A 458 3.08 -0.83 -12.14
N VAL A 459 1.83 -1.27 -12.05
CA VAL A 459 0.82 -0.67 -11.15
C VAL A 459 0.22 -1.77 -10.27
N GLY A 460 0.41 -1.64 -8.97
CA GLY A 460 -0.21 -2.49 -7.93
C GLY A 460 -1.24 -1.73 -7.10
N THR A 461 -1.91 -2.44 -6.19
CA THR A 461 -2.85 -1.87 -5.19
C THR A 461 -2.70 -2.61 -3.87
N CYS A 462 -2.80 -1.89 -2.76
CA CYS A 462 -2.76 -2.48 -1.41
C CYS A 462 -3.95 -3.40 -1.14
N LEU A 463 -5.15 -2.86 -1.37
CA LEU A 463 -6.41 -3.52 -1.05
C LEU A 463 -7.23 -3.73 -2.32
N LYS A 464 -8.06 -4.77 -2.28
CA LYS A 464 -9.05 -5.08 -3.31
C LYS A 464 -10.39 -5.28 -2.61
N LYS A 465 -11.46 -4.76 -3.22
CA LYS A 465 -12.80 -4.82 -2.63
C LYS A 465 -13.28 -6.27 -2.55
N ASN A 466 -13.85 -6.67 -1.41
CA ASN A 466 -14.32 -8.04 -1.15
C ASN A 466 -13.23 -9.13 -1.13
N GLU A 467 -11.96 -8.76 -1.05
CA GLU A 467 -10.86 -9.69 -0.83
C GLU A 467 -10.27 -9.48 0.57
N ASN A 468 -9.70 -10.53 1.16
CA ASN A 468 -9.09 -10.44 2.48
C ASN A 468 -7.87 -9.50 2.43
N ALA A 469 -7.90 -8.43 3.24
CA ALA A 469 -6.88 -7.40 3.22
C ALA A 469 -5.46 -7.89 3.60
N VAL A 470 -5.34 -8.93 4.45
CA VAL A 470 -4.05 -9.54 4.78
C VAL A 470 -3.44 -10.18 3.54
N LEU A 471 -4.25 -10.94 2.79
CA LEU A 471 -3.78 -11.64 1.60
C LEU A 471 -3.36 -10.67 0.49
N THR A 472 -4.15 -9.62 0.24
CA THR A 472 -3.81 -8.63 -0.80
C THR A 472 -2.52 -7.88 -0.46
N MET A 473 -2.30 -7.55 0.81
CA MET A 473 -1.08 -6.89 1.26
C MET A 473 0.15 -7.82 1.22
N GLN A 474 0.00 -9.10 1.60
CA GLN A 474 1.08 -10.08 1.47
C GLN A 474 1.43 -10.36 0.01
N GLN A 475 0.43 -10.45 -0.87
CA GLN A 475 0.63 -10.59 -2.31
C GLN A 475 1.44 -9.39 -2.86
N LEU A 476 1.03 -8.17 -2.53
CA LEU A 476 1.75 -6.95 -2.92
C LEU A 476 3.21 -6.99 -2.43
N ALA A 477 3.45 -7.35 -1.16
CA ALA A 477 4.81 -7.46 -0.63
C ALA A 477 5.65 -8.52 -1.35
N GLY A 478 5.04 -9.65 -1.71
CA GLY A 478 5.68 -10.72 -2.50
C GLY A 478 6.04 -10.27 -3.92
N GLU A 479 5.13 -9.57 -4.60
CA GLU A 479 5.36 -8.99 -5.93
C GLU A 479 6.53 -7.98 -5.91
N LEU A 480 6.56 -7.08 -4.92
CA LEU A 480 7.66 -6.12 -4.76
C LEU A 480 8.98 -6.81 -4.42
N PHE A 481 8.96 -7.82 -3.54
CA PHE A 481 10.15 -8.63 -3.26
C PHE A 481 10.69 -9.28 -4.54
N CYS A 482 9.82 -9.81 -5.38
CA CYS A 482 10.17 -10.43 -6.65
C CYS A 482 10.78 -9.42 -7.64
N GLN A 483 10.25 -8.19 -7.69
CA GLN A 483 10.77 -7.10 -8.53
C GLN A 483 12.14 -6.56 -8.06
N GLY A 484 12.54 -6.85 -6.82
CA GLY A 484 13.86 -6.50 -6.29
C GLY A 484 13.86 -5.43 -5.20
N PHE A 485 12.69 -5.03 -4.71
CA PHE A 485 12.59 -4.09 -3.59
C PHE A 485 13.15 -4.71 -2.29
N PRO A 486 13.77 -3.89 -1.42
CA PRO A 486 14.27 -4.34 -0.12
C PRO A 486 13.13 -4.48 0.89
N ILE A 487 12.48 -5.65 0.92
CA ILE A 487 11.36 -5.95 1.83
C ILE A 487 11.85 -6.65 3.10
N GLN A 488 11.35 -6.21 4.25
CA GLN A 488 11.47 -6.92 5.52
C GLN A 488 10.36 -7.97 5.63
N LEU A 489 10.70 -9.23 5.36
CA LEU A 489 9.73 -10.33 5.35
C LEU A 489 9.36 -10.83 6.75
N HIS A 490 10.24 -10.66 7.74
CA HIS A 490 9.98 -11.07 9.12
C HIS A 490 8.70 -10.46 9.72
N PRO A 491 8.52 -9.12 9.73
CA PRO A 491 7.30 -8.50 10.29
C PRO A 491 6.00 -8.80 9.51
N ILE A 492 6.10 -9.42 8.32
CA ILE A 492 4.93 -9.89 7.57
C ILE A 492 4.41 -11.21 8.17
N ASN A 493 5.33 -12.13 8.49
CA ASN A 493 4.99 -13.46 9.00
C ASN A 493 4.87 -13.50 10.53
N PHE A 494 5.60 -12.63 11.22
CA PHE A 494 5.68 -12.56 12.69
C PHE A 494 5.37 -11.12 13.17
N PRO A 495 4.12 -10.66 13.01
CA PRO A 495 3.76 -9.26 13.28
C PRO A 495 3.63 -8.91 14.77
N HIS A 496 3.62 -9.90 15.68
CA HIS A 496 3.40 -9.68 17.11
C HIS A 496 4.69 -9.79 17.93
N ALA A 497 4.93 -8.82 18.82
CA ALA A 497 6.10 -8.82 19.71
C ALA A 497 6.10 -9.99 20.72
N ASP A 498 4.92 -10.54 21.03
CA ASP A 498 4.72 -11.70 21.90
C ASP A 498 4.82 -13.04 21.18
N ASP A 499 5.30 -13.07 19.92
CA ASP A 499 5.82 -14.28 19.29
C ASP A 499 7.14 -14.68 20.00
N GLN A 500 7.05 -14.98 21.31
CA GLN A 500 8.13 -15.42 22.20
C GLN A 500 8.74 -16.77 21.79
N VAL A 501 8.22 -17.36 20.72
CA VAL A 501 8.76 -18.56 20.09
C VAL A 501 9.64 -18.12 18.92
N THR A 502 10.95 -18.13 19.14
CA THR A 502 11.91 -17.93 18.04
C THR A 502 11.78 -19.11 17.06
N PRO A 503 11.40 -18.87 15.80
CA PRO A 503 11.33 -19.95 14.82
C PRO A 503 12.69 -20.64 14.66
N ARG A 504 12.67 -21.93 14.40
CA ARG A 504 13.85 -22.77 14.23
C ARG A 504 14.29 -22.79 12.78
N VAL A 505 15.58 -23.02 12.57
CA VAL A 505 16.11 -23.27 11.23
C VAL A 505 15.82 -24.72 10.87
N VAL A 506 15.11 -24.92 9.76
CA VAL A 506 14.89 -26.25 9.19
C VAL A 506 16.16 -26.71 8.49
N THR A 507 16.82 -27.73 9.04
CA THR A 507 18.15 -28.19 8.59
C THR A 507 18.09 -29.21 7.45
N GLY A 508 16.94 -29.85 7.22
CA GLY A 508 16.79 -30.91 6.22
C GLY A 508 16.42 -30.43 4.81
N LEU A 509 16.14 -29.13 4.63
CA LEU A 509 15.74 -28.60 3.33
C LEU A 509 16.83 -28.85 2.27
N PRO A 510 16.43 -29.15 1.01
CA PRO A 510 17.37 -29.44 -0.06
C PRO A 510 18.27 -28.24 -0.36
N GLN A 511 19.55 -28.51 -0.64
CA GLN A 511 20.49 -27.49 -1.09
C GLN A 511 20.20 -27.06 -2.52
N TYR A 512 20.56 -25.82 -2.86
CA TYR A 512 20.50 -25.30 -4.22
C TYR A 512 21.36 -26.15 -5.17
N GLN A 513 20.79 -26.55 -6.31
CA GLN A 513 21.49 -27.32 -7.36
C GLN A 513 22.07 -26.42 -8.45
#